data_AF-A0A351I0Y3-F1
#
_entry.id   AF-A0A351I0Y3-F1
#
_cell.length_a   1.000
_cell.length_b   1.000
_cell.length_c   1.000
_cell.angle_alpha   90.00
_cell.angle_beta   90.00
_cell.angle_gamma   90.00
#
_symmetry.space_group_name_H-M   'P 1'
#
loop_
_entity.id
_entity.type
_entity.pdbx_description
1 polymer ?
#
loop_
_entity_poly.entity_id
_entity_poly.type
_entity_poly.pdbx_seq_one_letter_code
_entity_poly.pdbx_strand_id
1 'polypeptide(L)'
;MAEETKKFQRKTVLVKRALQLKYIGMVFLSVLVASLIVGGDVYYSLSRVMLTECPSSIDRVIQFNSVLMVKIALYLGLMLLISLYVSHRFAGPIYRFEKSAQTVGEGDLTHRVSLRIGDELMELQEEFNGMVSGLQALVQKDRNLVKRLSERLDDVSKRLPESADVCRREIKDLKVELEHLTRSFKV
;
A
#
# COMPACT_ATOMS: atom_id res chain seq x y z
N MET A 1 -22.34 -37.47 -16.98
CA MET A 1 -21.08 -36.81 -16.57
C MET A 1 -21.36 -35.32 -16.50
N ALA A 2 -21.42 -34.76 -15.29
CA ALA A 2 -21.55 -33.32 -15.08
C ALA A 2 -20.38 -32.90 -14.19
N GLU A 3 -19.45 -32.12 -14.75
CA GLU A 3 -18.32 -31.56 -14.00
C GLU A 3 -18.83 -30.41 -13.13
N GLU A 4 -18.76 -30.59 -11.81
CA GLU A 4 -18.97 -29.52 -10.85
C GLU A 4 -17.81 -28.52 -10.93
N THR A 5 -18.08 -27.35 -11.51
CA THR A 5 -17.20 -26.19 -11.41
C THR A 5 -17.09 -25.73 -9.95
N LYS A 6 -16.00 -26.08 -9.28
CA LYS A 6 -15.66 -25.58 -7.94
C LYS A 6 -15.55 -24.05 -7.96
N LYS A 7 -16.54 -23.39 -7.36
CA LYS A 7 -16.64 -21.94 -7.16
C LYS A 7 -15.52 -21.49 -6.21
N PHE A 8 -14.44 -20.93 -6.73
CA PHE A 8 -13.37 -20.31 -5.93
C PHE A 8 -13.91 -19.06 -5.22
N GLN A 9 -14.45 -19.22 -4.01
CA GLN A 9 -14.77 -18.11 -3.13
C GLN A 9 -13.47 -17.61 -2.48
N ARG A 10 -12.95 -16.47 -2.93
CA ARG A 10 -11.81 -15.80 -2.26
C ARG A 10 -12.28 -15.18 -0.94
N LYS A 11 -12.23 -15.97 0.14
CA LYS A 11 -12.52 -15.56 1.52
C LYS A 11 -11.27 -14.98 2.20
N THR A 12 -10.91 -13.74 1.90
CA THR A 12 -10.02 -12.95 2.80
C THR A 12 -10.17 -11.46 2.49
N VAL A 13 -11.28 -10.87 2.96
CA VAL A 13 -11.61 -9.45 2.78
C VAL A 13 -10.79 -8.52 3.72
N LEU A 14 -10.09 -9.09 4.71
CA LEU A 14 -9.51 -8.32 5.82
C LEU A 14 -8.01 -8.57 5.88
N VAL A 15 -7.30 -7.77 5.10
CA VAL A 15 -5.89 -7.98 4.81
C VAL A 15 -4.97 -7.33 5.85
N LYS A 16 -5.48 -6.41 6.69
CA LYS A 16 -4.84 -5.95 7.95
C LYS A 16 -5.86 -5.12 8.76
N ARG A 17 -6.68 -5.80 9.59
CA ARG A 17 -7.81 -5.17 10.31
C ARG A 17 -7.40 -3.94 11.12
N ALA A 18 -6.24 -3.98 11.78
CA ALA A 18 -5.80 -2.92 12.68
C ALA A 18 -5.54 -1.58 11.97
N LEU A 19 -4.86 -1.61 10.82
CA LEU A 19 -4.57 -0.39 10.05
C LEU A 19 -5.87 0.17 9.43
N GLN A 20 -6.70 -0.72 8.90
CA GLN A 20 -7.97 -0.37 8.29
C GLN A 20 -8.92 0.29 9.31
N LEU A 21 -9.07 -0.29 10.50
CA LEU A 21 -9.84 0.29 11.61
C LEU A 21 -9.28 1.63 12.08
N LYS A 22 -7.96 1.80 12.12
CA LYS A 22 -7.33 3.07 12.51
C LYS A 22 -7.73 4.20 11.56
N TYR A 23 -7.66 3.99 10.25
CA TYR A 23 -8.03 5.02 9.28
C TYR A 23 -9.55 5.25 9.18
N ILE A 24 -10.36 4.18 9.24
CA ILE A 24 -11.83 4.28 9.32
C ILE A 24 -12.21 5.13 10.53
N GLY A 25 -11.66 4.80 11.70
CA GLY A 25 -11.91 5.52 12.95
C GLY A 25 -11.46 6.97 12.86
N MET A 26 -10.28 7.23 12.30
CA MET A 26 -9.76 8.60 12.15
C MET A 26 -10.65 9.47 11.26
N VAL A 27 -11.01 8.99 10.06
CA VAL A 27 -11.87 9.74 9.11
C VAL A 27 -13.29 9.86 9.64
N PHE A 28 -13.85 8.78 10.19
CA PHE A 28 -15.19 8.81 10.76
C PHE A 28 -15.26 9.79 11.94
N LEU A 29 -14.28 9.75 12.85
CA LEU A 29 -14.24 10.63 14.01
C LEU A 29 -14.02 12.09 13.60
N SER A 30 -13.15 12.39 12.63
CA SER A 30 -12.92 13.78 12.19
C SER A 30 -14.18 14.38 11.57
N VAL A 31 -14.86 13.63 10.70
CA VAL A 31 -16.11 14.07 10.08
C VAL A 31 -17.24 14.16 11.10
N LEU A 32 -17.32 13.21 12.04
CA LEU A 32 -18.29 13.23 13.14
C LEU A 32 -18.13 14.48 13.99
N VAL A 33 -16.92 14.79 14.44
CA VAL A 33 -16.63 15.98 15.26
C VAL A 33 -16.98 17.26 14.52
N ALA A 34 -16.56 17.40 13.26
CA ALA A 34 -16.91 18.56 12.44
C ALA A 34 -18.43 18.73 12.29
N SER A 35 -19.15 17.61 12.07
CA SER A 35 -20.60 17.60 11.91
C SER A 35 -21.33 17.97 13.21
N LEU A 36 -20.83 17.50 14.37
CA LEU A 36 -21.39 17.85 15.67
C LEU A 36 -21.16 19.31 16.02
N ILE A 37 -20.00 19.88 15.68
CA ILE A 37 -19.71 21.30 15.91
C ILE A 37 -20.66 22.16 15.08
N VAL A 38 -20.70 21.96 13.75
CA VAL A 38 -21.53 22.76 12.85
C VAL A 38 -23.01 22.52 13.14
N GLY A 39 -23.42 21.26 13.29
CA GLY A 39 -24.82 20.91 13.58
C GLY A 39 -25.28 21.45 14.93
N GLY A 40 -24.41 21.40 15.95
CA GLY A 40 -24.67 21.96 17.26
C GLY A 40 -24.82 23.48 17.24
N ASP A 41 -23.93 24.18 16.54
CA ASP A 41 -23.99 25.64 16.39
C ASP A 41 -25.26 26.08 15.65
N VAL A 42 -25.58 25.42 14.53
CA VAL A 42 -26.81 25.68 13.77
C VAL A 42 -28.04 25.41 14.63
N TYR A 43 -28.08 24.28 15.35
CA TYR A 43 -29.20 23.95 16.23
C TYR A 43 -29.35 24.97 17.37
N TYR A 44 -28.24 25.37 17.99
CA TYR A 44 -28.24 26.37 19.05
C TYR A 44 -28.73 27.74 18.54
N SER A 45 -28.23 28.18 17.38
CA SER A 45 -28.65 29.44 16.75
C SER A 45 -30.14 29.43 16.38
N LEU A 46 -30.62 28.36 15.75
CA LEU A 46 -32.02 28.24 15.33
C LEU A 46 -32.97 28.15 16.53
N SER A 47 -32.61 27.36 17.55
CA SER A 47 -33.42 27.20 18.76
C SER A 47 -33.49 28.50 19.56
N ARG A 48 -32.39 29.24 19.67
CA ARG A 48 -32.35 30.57 20.31
C ARG A 48 -33.32 31.55 19.63
N VAL A 49 -33.28 31.67 18.31
CA VAL A 49 -34.18 32.59 17.56
C VAL A 49 -35.64 32.18 17.73
N MET A 50 -35.95 30.89 17.59
CA MET A 50 -37.33 30.40 17.70
C MET A 50 -37.93 30.59 19.10
N LEU A 51 -37.14 30.36 20.15
CA LEU A 51 -37.60 30.49 21.54
C LEU A 51 -37.74 31.95 21.99
N THR A 52 -37.00 32.88 21.38
CA THR A 52 -37.01 34.29 21.76
C THR A 52 -38.09 35.08 21.00
N GLU A 53 -38.27 34.78 19.71
CA GLU A 53 -39.20 35.52 18.83
C GLU A 53 -40.61 34.91 18.78
N CYS A 54 -40.78 33.62 19.10
CA CYS A 54 -42.07 32.91 18.97
C CYS A 54 -42.31 31.91 20.12
N PRO A 55 -42.64 32.37 21.34
CA PRO A 55 -42.79 31.50 22.52
C PRO A 55 -43.95 30.49 22.42
N SER A 56 -44.93 30.71 21.52
CA SER A 56 -46.02 29.76 21.25
C SER A 56 -45.63 28.58 20.33
N SER A 57 -44.38 28.51 19.88
CA SER A 57 -43.90 27.49 18.93
C SER A 57 -43.21 26.28 19.59
N ILE A 58 -43.35 26.09 20.91
CA ILE A 58 -42.71 25.00 21.66
C ILE A 58 -43.02 23.62 21.06
N ASP A 59 -44.28 23.37 20.68
CA ASP A 59 -44.69 22.11 20.05
C ASP A 59 -44.02 21.88 18.69
N ARG A 60 -43.77 22.96 17.93
CA ARG A 60 -43.03 22.88 16.66
C ARG A 60 -41.56 22.58 16.88
N VAL A 61 -40.96 23.04 17.98
CA VAL A 61 -39.58 22.71 18.35
C VAL A 61 -39.44 21.23 18.72
N ILE A 62 -40.42 20.67 19.42
CA ILE A 62 -40.42 19.22 19.76
C ILE A 62 -40.52 18.37 18.50
N GLN A 63 -41.42 18.71 17.56
CA GLN A 63 -41.52 18.03 16.26
C GLN A 63 -40.25 18.21 15.42
N PHE A 64 -39.63 19.38 15.44
CA PHE A 64 -38.37 19.62 14.77
C PHE A 64 -37.25 18.73 15.33
N ASN A 65 -37.19 18.56 16.65
CA ASN A 65 -36.19 17.73 17.32
C ASN A 65 -36.34 16.24 16.99
N SER A 66 -37.56 15.71 16.94
CA SER A 66 -37.77 14.29 16.56
C SER A 66 -37.35 14.02 15.11
N VAL A 67 -37.65 14.93 14.19
CA VAL A 67 -37.19 14.84 12.79
C VAL A 67 -35.67 15.01 12.68
N LEU A 68 -35.07 15.89 13.47
CA LEU A 68 -33.63 16.12 13.51
C LEU A 68 -32.88 14.87 14.00
N MET A 69 -33.38 14.17 15.02
CA MET A 69 -32.79 12.92 15.52
C MET A 69 -32.77 11.82 14.45
N VAL A 70 -33.86 11.66 13.69
CA VAL A 70 -33.90 10.70 12.58
C VAL A 70 -32.88 11.07 11.50
N LYS A 71 -32.76 12.35 11.15
CA LYS A 71 -31.78 12.83 10.16
C LYS A 71 -30.33 12.61 10.62
N ILE A 72 -30.03 12.85 11.91
CA ILE A 72 -28.71 12.59 12.49
C ILE A 72 -28.40 11.09 12.41
N ALA A 73 -29.33 10.22 12.81
CA ALA A 73 -29.14 8.78 12.73
C ALA A 73 -28.87 8.30 11.29
N LEU A 74 -29.63 8.80 10.32
CA LEU A 74 -29.42 8.50 8.89
C LEU A 74 -28.05 9.00 8.39
N TYR A 75 -27.65 10.21 8.78
CA TYR A 75 -26.35 10.78 8.43
C TYR A 75 -25.19 9.96 9.01
N LEU A 76 -25.27 9.56 10.28
CA LEU A 76 -24.26 8.72 10.93
C LEU A 76 -24.16 7.35 10.25
N GLY A 77 -25.30 6.74 9.92
CA GLY A 77 -25.34 5.49 9.16
C GLY A 77 -24.68 5.63 7.79
N LEU A 78 -25.00 6.68 7.05
CA LEU A 78 -24.39 6.96 5.75
C LEU A 78 -22.88 7.18 5.86
N MET A 79 -22.43 7.98 6.84
CA MET A 79 -21.01 8.24 7.07
C MET A 79 -20.23 6.97 7.41
N LEU A 80 -20.83 6.08 8.21
CA LEU A 80 -20.23 4.78 8.51
C LEU A 80 -20.06 3.94 7.23
N LEU A 81 -21.08 3.88 6.38
CA LEU A 81 -21.04 3.15 5.11
C LEU A 81 -19.96 3.71 4.16
N ILE A 82 -19.88 5.04 4.02
CA ILE A 82 -18.86 5.69 3.20
C ILE A 82 -17.45 5.39 3.73
N SER A 83 -17.24 5.52 5.04
CA SER A 83 -15.93 5.24 5.66
C SER A 83 -15.49 3.79 5.45
N LEU A 84 -16.41 2.83 5.59
CA LEU A 84 -16.17 1.42 5.30
C LEU A 84 -15.82 1.19 3.82
N TYR A 85 -16.56 1.81 2.91
CA TYR A 85 -16.33 1.71 1.47
C TYR A 85 -14.95 2.22 1.06
N VAL A 86 -14.62 3.46 1.46
CA VAL A 86 -13.33 4.10 1.14
C VAL A 86 -12.18 3.26 1.67
N SER A 87 -12.27 2.83 2.94
CA SER A 87 -11.21 2.08 3.58
C SER A 87 -10.91 0.75 2.88
N HIS A 88 -11.94 0.04 2.41
CA HIS A 88 -11.74 -1.19 1.65
C HIS A 88 -11.00 -0.93 0.33
N ARG A 89 -11.28 0.18 -0.37
CA ARG A 89 -10.67 0.49 -1.66
C ARG A 89 -9.15 0.73 -1.56
N PHE A 90 -8.67 1.26 -0.43
CA PHE A 90 -7.24 1.49 -0.20
C PHE A 90 -6.51 0.28 0.41
N ALA A 91 -7.15 -0.46 1.33
CA ALA A 91 -6.48 -1.53 2.07
C ALA A 91 -5.94 -2.67 1.17
N GLY A 92 -6.68 -3.01 0.10
CA GLY A 92 -6.28 -4.04 -0.85
C GLY A 92 -5.00 -3.68 -1.63
N PRO A 93 -4.98 -2.55 -2.36
CA PRO A 93 -3.78 -2.04 -3.02
C PRO A 93 -2.56 -1.90 -2.10
N ILE A 94 -2.72 -1.29 -0.92
CA ILE A 94 -1.62 -1.08 0.03
C ILE A 94 -0.95 -2.41 0.41
N TYR A 95 -1.74 -3.45 0.69
CA TYR A 95 -1.16 -4.75 1.02
C TYR A 95 -0.43 -5.40 -0.16
N ARG A 96 -0.94 -5.24 -1.38
CA ARG A 96 -0.23 -5.74 -2.58
C ARG A 96 1.14 -5.08 -2.71
N PHE A 97 1.25 -3.78 -2.43
CA PHE A 97 2.54 -3.09 -2.38
C PHE A 97 3.43 -3.63 -1.27
N GLU A 98 2.91 -3.80 -0.06
CA GLU A 98 3.68 -4.36 1.06
C GLU A 98 4.28 -5.72 0.71
N LYS A 99 3.47 -6.63 0.16
CA LYS A 99 3.94 -7.96 -0.24
C LYS A 99 4.96 -7.89 -1.36
N SER A 100 4.76 -7.01 -2.32
CA SER A 100 5.68 -6.85 -3.44
C SER A 100 7.00 -6.21 -2.99
N ALA A 101 6.96 -5.25 -2.06
CA ALA A 101 8.14 -4.66 -1.46
C ALA A 101 8.94 -5.70 -0.65
N GLN A 102 8.26 -6.60 0.06
CA GLN A 102 8.90 -7.73 0.72
C GLN A 102 9.63 -8.63 -0.30
N THR A 103 8.95 -9.04 -1.38
CA THR A 103 9.54 -9.89 -2.44
C THR A 103 10.74 -9.22 -3.13
N VAL A 104 10.63 -7.92 -3.42
CA VAL A 104 11.73 -7.12 -4.00
C VAL A 104 12.89 -7.01 -3.00
N GLY A 105 12.59 -6.80 -1.72
CA GLY A 105 13.59 -6.74 -0.63
C GLY A 105 14.31 -8.08 -0.38
N GLU A 106 13.64 -9.21 -0.67
CA GLU A 106 14.24 -10.55 -0.67
C GLU A 106 15.14 -10.80 -1.91
N GLY A 107 15.18 -9.86 -2.86
CA GLY A 107 16.07 -9.88 -4.02
C GLY A 107 15.40 -10.23 -5.34
N ASP A 108 14.09 -10.50 -5.39
CA ASP A 108 13.38 -10.75 -6.65
C ASP A 108 12.95 -9.44 -7.33
N LEU A 109 13.84 -8.94 -8.19
CA LEU A 109 13.65 -7.72 -8.98
C LEU A 109 12.88 -7.98 -10.29
N THR A 110 12.44 -9.21 -10.55
CA THR A 110 11.55 -9.55 -11.68
C THR A 110 10.07 -9.34 -11.32
N HIS A 111 9.77 -9.25 -10.03
CA HIS A 111 8.41 -9.05 -9.54
C HIS A 111 7.87 -7.66 -9.91
N ARG A 112 6.56 -7.57 -10.20
CA ARG A 112 5.87 -6.32 -10.53
C ARG A 112 4.51 -6.27 -9.83
N VAL A 113 4.13 -5.08 -9.38
CA VAL A 113 2.80 -4.83 -8.82
C VAL A 113 1.81 -4.63 -9.97
N SER A 114 0.64 -5.27 -9.87
CA SER A 114 -0.50 -5.03 -10.74
C SER A 114 -1.77 -4.87 -9.92
N LEU A 115 -2.43 -3.74 -10.14
CA LEU A 115 -3.69 -3.30 -9.58
C LEU A 115 -4.76 -3.34 -10.66
N ARG A 116 -6.02 -3.29 -10.22
CA ARG A 116 -7.16 -3.28 -11.16
C ARG A 116 -7.33 -1.87 -11.72
N ILE A 117 -7.83 -1.78 -12.95
CA ILE A 117 -8.21 -0.50 -13.54
C ILE A 117 -9.27 0.15 -12.65
N GLY A 118 -9.01 1.39 -12.23
CA GLY A 118 -9.86 2.13 -11.29
C GLY A 118 -9.52 1.93 -9.81
N ASP A 119 -8.44 1.22 -9.46
CA ASP A 119 -7.88 1.29 -8.10
C ASP A 119 -7.23 2.68 -7.88
N GLU A 120 -7.31 3.22 -6.66
CA GLU A 120 -6.86 4.59 -6.35
C GLU A 120 -5.33 4.79 -6.44
N LEU A 121 -4.56 3.71 -6.42
CA LEU A 121 -3.08 3.72 -6.35
C LEU A 121 -2.41 3.30 -7.68
N MET A 122 -3.08 3.49 -8.82
CA MET A 122 -2.53 3.13 -10.13
C MET A 122 -1.26 3.91 -10.48
N GLU A 123 -1.18 5.20 -10.14
CA GLU A 123 0.03 6.01 -10.35
C GLU A 123 1.19 5.49 -9.49
N LEU A 124 0.93 5.15 -8.22
CA LEU A 124 1.93 4.53 -7.36
C LEU A 124 2.41 3.17 -7.90
N GLN A 125 1.54 2.41 -8.59
CA GLN A 125 1.95 1.16 -9.22
C GLN A 125 3.00 1.42 -10.31
N GLU A 126 2.76 2.42 -11.15
CA GLU A 126 3.68 2.80 -12.22
C GLU A 126 5.03 3.22 -11.64
N GLU A 127 5.02 4.14 -10.68
CA GLU A 127 6.24 4.61 -10.00
C GLU A 127 6.99 3.48 -9.27
N PHE A 128 6.28 2.61 -8.55
CA PHE A 128 6.88 1.46 -7.88
C PHE A 128 7.53 0.49 -8.87
N ASN A 129 6.84 0.17 -9.97
CA ASN A 129 7.37 -0.70 -11.00
C ASN A 129 8.56 -0.06 -11.75
N GLY A 130 8.54 1.26 -11.91
CA GLY A 130 9.67 2.04 -12.41
C GLY A 130 10.90 1.91 -11.51
N MET A 131 10.72 2.09 -10.20
CA MET A 131 11.77 1.89 -9.19
C MET A 131 12.36 0.46 -9.26
N VAL A 132 11.52 -0.58 -9.27
CA VAL A 132 12.00 -1.97 -9.36
C VAL A 132 12.76 -2.21 -10.67
N SER A 133 12.29 -1.65 -11.78
CA SER A 133 12.99 -1.76 -13.07
C SER A 133 14.35 -1.06 -13.05
N GLY A 134 14.45 0.09 -12.36
CA GLY A 134 15.73 0.78 -12.12
C GLY A 134 16.71 -0.06 -11.29
N LEU A 135 16.23 -0.68 -10.20
CA LEU A 135 17.05 -1.60 -9.40
C LEU A 135 17.52 -2.80 -10.21
N GLN A 136 16.63 -3.40 -11.02
CA GLN A 136 16.97 -4.52 -11.89
C GLN A 136 18.07 -4.12 -12.89
N ALA A 137 17.97 -2.94 -13.51
CA ALA A 137 18.97 -2.44 -14.44
C ALA A 137 20.34 -2.20 -13.76
N LEU A 138 20.35 -1.67 -12.53
CA LEU A 138 21.58 -1.47 -11.76
C LEU A 138 22.27 -2.80 -11.45
N VAL A 139 21.55 -3.78 -10.93
CA VAL A 139 22.11 -5.11 -10.63
C VAL A 139 22.59 -5.81 -11.91
N GLN A 140 21.88 -5.66 -13.03
CA GLN A 140 22.31 -6.21 -14.31
C GLN A 140 23.62 -5.54 -14.81
N LYS A 141 23.76 -4.23 -14.59
CA LYS A 141 25.01 -3.50 -14.88
C LYS A 141 26.17 -4.00 -14.02
N ASP A 142 25.93 -4.26 -12.75
CA ASP A 142 26.93 -4.82 -11.83
C ASP A 142 27.33 -6.24 -12.21
N ARG A 143 26.37 -7.10 -12.62
CA ARG A 143 26.67 -8.43 -13.18
C ARG A 143 27.58 -8.36 -14.39
N ASN A 144 27.31 -7.43 -15.29
CA ASN A 144 28.15 -7.23 -16.47
C ASN A 144 29.55 -6.70 -16.10
N LEU A 145 29.66 -5.86 -15.06
CA LEU A 145 30.95 -5.40 -14.53
C LEU A 145 31.74 -6.55 -13.90
N VAL A 146 31.11 -7.35 -13.05
CA VAL A 146 31.68 -8.55 -12.43
C VAL A 146 32.21 -9.48 -13.52
N LYS A 147 31.41 -9.78 -14.55
CA LYS A 147 31.84 -10.64 -15.66
C LYS A 147 33.09 -10.12 -16.36
N ARG A 148 33.15 -8.82 -16.67
CA ARG A 148 34.34 -8.19 -17.28
C ARG A 148 35.57 -8.23 -16.37
N LEU A 149 35.39 -8.05 -15.06
CA LEU A 149 36.49 -8.15 -14.09
C LEU A 149 37.01 -9.58 -13.99
N SER A 150 36.11 -10.57 -13.94
CA SER A 150 36.46 -11.99 -13.95
C SER A 150 37.21 -12.40 -15.21
N GLU A 151 36.82 -11.90 -16.39
CA GLU A 151 37.54 -12.13 -17.65
C GLU A 151 38.96 -11.52 -17.63
N ARG A 152 39.13 -10.31 -17.08
CA ARG A 152 40.45 -9.68 -16.91
C ARG A 152 41.34 -10.45 -15.94
N LEU A 153 40.77 -10.96 -14.85
CA LEU A 153 41.48 -11.78 -13.88
C LEU A 153 41.96 -13.11 -14.50
N ASP A 154 41.16 -13.74 -15.36
CA ASP A 154 41.59 -14.92 -16.12
C ASP A 154 42.77 -14.62 -17.03
N ASP A 155 42.77 -13.48 -17.71
CA ASP A 155 43.89 -13.07 -18.56
C ASP A 155 45.17 -12.77 -17.76
N VAL A 156 45.04 -12.15 -16.58
CA VAL A 156 46.18 -11.95 -15.67
C VAL A 156 46.71 -13.30 -15.18
N SER A 157 45.82 -14.22 -14.77
CA SER A 157 46.18 -15.57 -14.32
C SER A 157 46.96 -16.34 -15.40
N LYS A 158 46.56 -16.23 -16.67
CA LYS A 158 47.27 -16.87 -17.80
C LYS A 158 48.68 -16.31 -18.03
N ARG A 159 48.92 -15.03 -17.71
CA ARG A 159 50.23 -14.37 -17.89
C ARG A 159 51.20 -14.62 -16.74
N LEU A 160 50.75 -15.18 -15.63
CA LEU A 160 51.63 -15.50 -14.50
C LEU A 160 52.61 -16.63 -14.87
N PRO A 161 53.85 -16.61 -14.34
CA PRO A 161 54.78 -17.73 -14.46
C PRO A 161 54.25 -18.98 -13.75
N GLU A 162 54.75 -20.18 -14.11
CA GLU A 162 54.34 -21.44 -13.46
C GLU A 162 54.67 -21.48 -11.96
N SER A 163 55.71 -20.77 -11.52
CA SER A 163 56.10 -20.69 -10.11
C SER A 163 55.15 -19.86 -9.22
N ALA A 164 54.17 -19.16 -9.81
CA ALA A 164 53.25 -18.27 -9.10
C ALA A 164 51.93 -18.97 -8.69
N ASP A 165 52.01 -20.21 -8.20
CA ASP A 165 50.85 -21.01 -7.81
C ASP A 165 49.97 -20.34 -6.75
N VAL A 166 50.57 -19.64 -5.79
CA VAL A 166 49.85 -18.93 -4.72
C VAL A 166 48.97 -17.81 -5.31
N CYS A 167 49.54 -16.99 -6.21
CA CYS A 167 48.82 -15.89 -6.84
C CYS A 167 47.69 -16.39 -7.76
N ARG A 168 47.89 -17.52 -8.46
CA ARG A 168 46.81 -18.17 -9.23
C ARG A 168 45.65 -18.62 -8.36
N ARG A 169 45.92 -19.16 -7.16
CA ARG A 169 44.86 -19.56 -6.21
C ARG A 169 44.09 -18.35 -5.70
N GLU A 170 44.79 -17.29 -5.28
CA GLU A 170 44.15 -16.05 -4.83
C GLU A 170 43.24 -15.44 -5.90
N ILE A 171 43.69 -15.38 -7.16
CA ILE A 171 42.87 -14.88 -8.27
C ILE A 171 41.62 -15.74 -8.46
N LYS A 172 41.74 -17.07 -8.33
CA LYS A 172 40.61 -17.99 -8.45
C LYS A 172 39.61 -17.79 -7.31
N ASP A 173 40.08 -17.63 -6.08
CA ASP A 173 39.22 -17.40 -4.92
C ASP A 173 38.48 -16.05 -5.03
N LEU A 174 39.19 -15.00 -5.45
CA LEU A 174 38.62 -13.67 -5.67
C LEU A 174 37.56 -13.67 -6.79
N LYS A 175 37.77 -14.47 -7.83
CA LYS A 175 36.77 -14.67 -8.89
C LYS A 175 35.49 -15.33 -8.36
N VAL A 176 35.62 -16.35 -7.51
CA VAL A 176 34.48 -17.00 -6.86
C VAL A 176 33.71 -15.98 -6.01
N GLU A 177 34.42 -15.19 -5.20
CA GLU A 177 33.81 -14.15 -4.37
C GLU A 177 33.06 -13.10 -5.19
N LEU A 178 33.65 -12.64 -6.30
CA LEU A 178 33.02 -11.72 -7.25
C LEU A 178 31.72 -12.28 -7.85
N GLU A 179 31.69 -13.56 -8.22
CA GLU A 179 30.49 -14.22 -8.74
C GLU A 179 29.36 -14.30 -7.70
N HIS A 180 29.70 -14.37 -6.41
CA HIS A 180 28.71 -14.42 -5.33
C HIS A 180 28.05 -13.06 -5.05
N LEU A 181 28.70 -11.93 -5.33
CA LEU A 181 28.20 -10.57 -5.01
C LEU A 181 26.80 -10.26 -5.56
N THR A 182 26.47 -10.76 -6.74
CA THR A 182 25.21 -10.44 -7.43
C THR A 182 24.25 -11.62 -7.48
N ARG A 183 24.59 -12.72 -6.80
CA ARG A 183 23.84 -13.99 -6.87
C ARG A 183 22.57 -13.99 -6.02
N SER A 184 22.54 -13.15 -4.98
CA SER A 184 21.37 -12.96 -4.11
C SER A 184 20.19 -12.31 -4.81
N PHE A 185 20.43 -11.55 -5.88
CA PHE A 185 19.40 -10.87 -6.64
C PHE A 185 18.93 -11.72 -7.81
N LYS A 186 17.63 -11.87 -7.98
CA LYS A 186 17.01 -12.40 -9.19
C LYS A 186 16.62 -11.21 -10.07
N VAL A 187 17.37 -11.02 -11.14
CA VAL A 187 17.16 -10.03 -12.20
C VAL A 187 16.94 -10.70 -13.54
#